data_AF-A0A957J486-F1
#
_entry.id   AF-A0A957J486-F1
#
_cell.length_a   1.000
_cell.length_b   1.000
_cell.length_c   1.000
_cell.angle_alpha   90.00
_cell.angle_beta   90.00
_cell.angle_gamma   90.00
#
_symmetry.space_group_name_H-M   'P 1'
#
loop_
_entity.id
_entity.type
_entity.pdbx_description
1 polymer ?
#
loop_
_entity_poly.entity_id
_entity_poly.type
_entity_poly.pdbx_seq_one_letter_code
_entity_poly.pdbx_strand_id
1 'polypeptide(L)'
;MNAAKVGKREDARQMLLALVETEPEHELAWLWLSELMPDLENRIIALENALAINPHRQKAQQRLAQLRQQQEALVPQRVVTANSYAENGRRQQAYALLQQQLQKQPDDADAWFAFSQLVEDVDDQIAALHYAVMLKPTHNQAQHRLTQLLLAHDDLIGLGRAYEALGDLDNAIPAYQLAVKQSTTPTIDQTIAKKRLEAAKRYRKLYHQQQRKGLTFPELTTNQSLAAGRAYEEKGEWEAAVIAYKTAVAMATATAEQKIAQKRLHTTQKQQQLPDVKLTSPTLTLVRLGLGPFLLFIFLVLLHAGLNPLHISPGLALSSLSVLAGSLLLVLAMIIPHHNLAQKLLGESERPDFLTRILLNVLGNLLIALPFLLLIFNAIDRLSVYTPVIPIP
;
A
#
# COMPACT_ATOMS: atom_id res chain seq x y z
N MET A 1 10.12 47.67 40.55
CA MET A 1 10.16 46.31 41.12
C MET A 1 9.96 45.18 40.09
N ASN A 2 9.19 45.35 39.01
CA ASN A 2 8.95 44.27 38.02
C ASN A 2 10.19 43.89 37.17
N ALA A 3 10.98 44.85 36.68
CA ALA A 3 12.17 44.56 35.87
C ALA A 3 13.21 43.68 36.61
N ALA A 4 13.40 43.89 37.92
CA ALA A 4 14.31 43.09 38.75
C ALA A 4 13.81 41.64 38.96
N LYS A 5 12.50 41.40 38.98
CA LYS A 5 11.94 40.03 39.03
C LYS A 5 12.03 39.32 37.67
N VAL A 6 11.90 40.07 36.57
CA VAL A 6 12.09 39.56 35.21
C VAL A 6 13.55 39.17 34.97
N GLY A 7 14.52 40.01 35.36
CA GLY A 7 15.95 39.69 35.26
C GLY A 7 16.31 38.41 36.01
N LYS A 8 15.85 38.26 37.26
CA LYS A 8 16.09 37.04 38.04
C LYS A 8 15.46 35.77 37.46
N ARG A 9 14.34 35.88 36.74
CA ARG A 9 13.71 34.74 36.04
C ARG A 9 14.54 34.30 34.84
N GLU A 10 15.09 35.26 34.11
CA GLU A 10 15.93 35.02 32.95
C GLU A 10 17.25 34.36 33.36
N ASP A 11 17.91 34.88 34.39
CA ASP A 11 19.15 34.32 34.94
C ASP A 11 18.93 32.87 35.44
N ALA A 12 17.84 32.64 36.18
CA ALA A 12 17.48 31.30 36.65
C ALA A 12 17.21 30.33 35.49
N ARG A 13 16.57 30.78 34.41
CA ARG A 13 16.36 29.97 33.21
C ARG A 13 17.68 29.58 32.57
N GLN A 14 18.61 30.52 32.40
CA GLN A 14 19.92 30.23 31.80
C GLN A 14 20.74 29.24 32.63
N MET A 15 20.75 29.39 33.96
CA MET A 15 21.43 28.44 34.85
C MET A 15 20.84 27.04 34.75
N LEU A 16 19.50 26.92 34.69
CA LEU A 16 18.85 25.62 34.57
C LEU A 16 19.05 24.99 33.19
N LEU A 17 19.12 25.78 32.11
CA LEU A 17 19.46 25.29 30.77
C LEU A 17 20.89 24.71 30.77
N ALA A 18 21.86 25.43 31.32
CA ALA A 18 23.23 24.94 31.45
C ALA A 18 23.30 23.65 32.31
N LEU A 19 22.52 23.59 33.40
CA LEU A 19 22.47 22.41 34.27
C LEU A 19 21.94 21.17 33.53
N VAL A 20 20.87 21.29 32.75
CA VAL A 20 20.33 20.14 32.00
C VAL A 20 21.18 19.76 30.78
N GLU A 21 22.00 20.66 30.28
CA GLU A 21 23.02 20.32 29.27
C GLU A 21 24.14 19.45 29.88
N THR A 22 24.58 19.76 31.11
CA THR A 22 25.61 18.98 31.82
C THR A 22 25.06 17.73 32.49
N GLU A 23 23.84 17.80 33.01
CA GLU A 23 23.16 16.72 33.74
C GLU A 23 21.74 16.49 33.18
N PRO A 24 21.62 15.84 32.00
CA PRO A 24 20.33 15.65 31.34
C PRO A 24 19.33 14.82 32.14
N GLU A 25 19.79 13.99 33.09
CA GLU A 25 18.94 13.16 33.95
C GLU A 25 18.43 13.91 35.20
N HIS A 26 18.74 15.20 35.35
CA HIS A 26 18.34 15.98 36.51
C HIS A 26 16.85 16.39 36.44
N GLU A 27 15.95 15.48 36.81
CA GLU A 27 14.49 15.60 36.74
C GLU A 27 13.94 16.95 37.26
N LEU A 28 14.39 17.40 38.44
CA LEU A 28 13.92 18.64 39.03
C LEU A 28 14.26 19.87 38.18
N ALA A 29 15.40 19.86 37.49
CA ALA A 29 15.85 20.99 36.68
C ALA A 29 14.94 21.16 35.46
N TRP A 30 14.56 20.04 34.81
CA TRP A 30 13.54 20.02 33.77
C TRP A 30 12.17 20.53 34.23
N LEU A 31 11.73 20.15 35.44
CA LEU A 31 10.48 20.67 35.99
C LEU A 31 10.52 22.18 36.23
N TRP A 32 11.62 22.70 36.80
CA TRP A 32 11.77 24.13 37.00
C TRP A 32 11.86 24.89 35.67
N LEU A 33 12.54 24.32 34.67
CA LEU A 33 12.54 24.87 33.30
C LEU A 33 11.14 24.97 32.74
N SER A 34 10.29 23.95 32.92
CA SER A 34 8.92 23.98 32.39
C SER A 34 8.05 25.14 32.88
N GLU A 35 8.37 25.74 34.02
CA GLU A 35 7.66 26.93 34.52
C GLU A 35 8.32 28.23 34.04
N LEU A 36 9.61 28.20 33.73
CA LEU A 36 10.41 29.36 33.34
C LEU A 36 10.44 29.62 31.84
N MET A 37 10.13 28.62 31.00
CA MET A 37 10.10 28.81 29.55
C MET A 37 9.00 29.82 29.15
N PRO A 38 9.28 30.73 28.20
CA PRO A 38 8.33 31.77 27.80
C PRO A 38 7.20 31.25 26.92
N ASP A 39 7.48 30.27 26.07
CA ASP A 39 6.56 29.70 25.10
C ASP A 39 6.00 28.35 25.56
N LEU A 40 4.74 28.09 25.19
CA LEU A 40 4.00 26.88 25.60
C LEU A 40 4.69 25.58 25.15
N GLU A 41 5.32 25.59 23.98
CA GLU A 41 5.96 24.44 23.34
C GLU A 41 7.18 23.98 24.15
N ASN A 42 8.07 24.90 24.51
CA ASN A 42 9.24 24.58 25.34
C ASN A 42 8.86 24.18 26.77
N ARG A 43 7.73 24.66 27.30
CA ARG A 43 7.19 24.15 28.59
C ARG A 43 6.78 22.69 28.50
N ILE A 44 6.13 22.31 27.40
CA ILE A 44 5.72 20.92 27.12
C ILE A 44 6.95 20.03 27.00
N ILE A 45 7.95 20.44 26.20
CA ILE A 45 9.21 19.68 26.01
C ILE A 45 9.91 19.46 27.35
N ALA A 46 10.01 20.49 28.19
CA ALA A 46 10.65 20.37 29.50
C ALA A 46 9.90 19.40 30.43
N LEU A 47 8.56 19.36 30.40
CA LEU A 47 7.77 18.37 31.15
C LEU A 47 7.92 16.96 30.59
N GLU A 48 8.01 16.81 29.26
CA GLU A 48 8.24 15.51 28.60
C GLU A 48 9.60 14.94 28.98
N ASN A 49 10.65 15.77 29.00
CA ASN A 49 11.98 15.36 29.47
C ASN A 49 11.96 14.95 30.95
N ALA A 50 11.28 15.71 31.81
CA ALA A 50 11.13 15.34 33.22
C ALA A 50 10.39 14.00 33.41
N LEU A 51 9.33 13.77 32.63
CA LEU A 51 8.55 12.53 32.68
C LEU A 51 9.25 11.34 32.01
N ALA A 52 10.17 11.57 31.07
CA ALA A 52 11.02 10.53 30.53
C ALA A 52 11.97 9.97 31.61
N ILE A 53 12.45 10.82 32.52
CA ILE A 53 13.28 10.44 33.67
C ILE A 53 12.42 9.80 34.77
N ASN A 54 11.29 10.42 35.12
CA ASN A 54 10.38 9.92 36.16
C ASN A 54 8.92 9.88 35.67
N PRO A 55 8.50 8.76 35.05
CA PRO A 55 7.16 8.63 34.48
C PRO A 55 6.04 8.71 35.52
N HIS A 56 6.32 8.47 36.80
CA HIS A 56 5.29 8.35 37.85
C HIS A 56 4.95 9.69 38.53
N ARG A 57 5.56 10.80 38.11
CA ARG A 57 5.33 12.09 38.76
C ARG A 57 3.99 12.70 38.37
N GLN A 58 2.96 12.38 39.15
CA GLN A 58 1.57 12.76 38.90
C GLN A 58 1.37 14.26 38.62
N LYS A 59 2.04 15.15 39.37
CA LYS A 59 1.92 16.61 39.14
C LYS A 59 2.42 17.04 37.77
N ALA A 60 3.50 16.42 37.28
CA ALA A 60 4.06 16.72 35.96
C ALA A 60 3.17 16.16 34.85
N GLN A 61 2.60 14.96 35.02
CA GLN A 61 1.62 14.39 34.09
C GLN A 61 0.36 15.27 33.97
N GLN A 62 -0.18 15.72 35.11
CA GLN A 62 -1.34 16.61 35.14
C GLN A 62 -1.03 17.94 34.45
N ARG A 63 0.13 18.52 34.73
CA ARG A 63 0.56 19.77 34.09
C ARG A 63 0.73 19.62 32.59
N LEU A 64 1.36 18.53 32.13
CA LEU A 64 1.53 18.24 30.71
C LEU A 64 0.18 18.08 30.00
N ALA A 65 -0.77 17.37 30.61
CA ALA A 65 -2.12 17.22 30.06
C ALA A 65 -2.84 18.58 29.93
N GLN A 66 -2.72 19.46 30.93
CA GLN A 66 -3.28 20.81 30.86
C GLN A 66 -2.65 21.66 29.75
N LEU A 67 -1.31 21.63 29.61
CA LEU A 67 -0.64 22.40 28.58
C LEU A 67 -0.96 21.87 27.17
N ARG A 68 -1.09 20.55 27.00
CA ARG A 68 -1.55 19.95 25.74
C ARG A 68 -3.00 20.37 25.40
N GLN A 69 -3.89 20.39 26.39
CA GLN A 69 -5.25 20.89 26.18
C GLN A 69 -5.27 22.38 25.81
N GLN A 70 -4.39 23.21 26.40
CA GLN A 70 -4.22 24.60 26.01
C GLN A 70 -3.66 24.74 24.58
N GLN A 71 -2.72 23.87 24.20
CA GLN A 71 -2.16 23.83 22.85
C GLN A 71 -3.23 23.45 21.82
N GLU A 72 -4.06 22.47 22.14
CA GLU A 72 -5.18 22.03 21.31
C GLU A 72 -6.27 23.11 21.20
N ALA A 73 -6.55 23.85 22.28
CA ALA A 73 -7.47 24.98 22.25
C ALA A 73 -6.99 26.16 21.37
N LEU A 74 -5.68 26.28 21.12
CA LEU A 74 -5.11 27.31 20.22
C LEU A 74 -5.28 26.94 18.73
N VAL A 75 -5.59 25.69 18.40
CA VAL A 75 -5.72 25.19 17.01
C VAL A 75 -6.91 25.85 16.29
N PRO A 76 -8.15 25.83 16.84
CA PRO A 76 -9.27 26.54 16.23
C PRO A 76 -8.98 28.04 16.06
N GLN A 77 -8.26 28.63 17.02
CA GLN A 77 -7.96 30.07 17.00
C GLN A 77 -6.97 30.44 15.87
N ARG A 78 -6.03 29.55 15.52
CA ARG A 78 -5.09 29.76 14.41
C ARG A 78 -5.77 29.67 13.05
N VAL A 79 -6.63 28.67 12.86
CA VAL A 79 -7.43 28.53 11.62
C VAL A 79 -8.37 29.74 11.46
N VAL A 80 -9.02 30.17 12.55
CA VAL A 80 -9.87 31.39 12.54
C VAL A 80 -9.05 32.65 12.22
N THR A 81 -7.83 32.77 12.74
CA THR A 81 -6.94 33.90 12.44
C THR A 81 -6.45 33.87 10.99
N ALA A 82 -6.18 32.69 10.43
CA ALA A 82 -5.85 32.55 9.02
C ALA A 82 -7.03 32.94 8.13
N ASN A 83 -8.24 32.51 8.48
CA ASN A 83 -9.46 32.89 7.77
C ASN A 83 -9.68 34.41 7.81
N SER A 84 -9.46 35.06 8.96
CA SER A 84 -9.58 36.52 9.03
C SER A 84 -8.50 37.23 8.19
N TYR A 85 -7.27 36.71 8.12
CA TYR A 85 -6.27 37.24 7.18
C TYR A 85 -6.69 37.07 5.73
N ALA A 86 -7.30 35.94 5.37
CA ALA A 86 -7.82 35.68 4.04
C ALA A 86 -8.93 36.67 3.66
N GLU A 87 -9.90 36.89 4.56
CA GLU A 87 -11.00 37.84 4.40
C GLU A 87 -10.53 39.29 4.24
N ASN A 88 -9.47 39.67 4.95
CA ASN A 88 -8.86 41.01 4.86
C ASN A 88 -7.92 41.17 3.65
N GLY A 89 -7.91 40.23 2.69
CA GLY A 89 -7.07 40.26 1.50
C GLY A 89 -5.59 39.96 1.77
N ARG A 90 -5.21 39.63 3.01
CA ARG A 90 -3.83 39.29 3.41
C ARG A 90 -3.53 37.81 3.16
N ARG A 91 -3.75 37.37 1.92
CA ARG A 91 -3.63 35.97 1.49
C ARG A 91 -2.30 35.31 1.86
N GLN A 92 -1.18 36.01 1.69
CA GLN A 92 0.15 35.46 2.01
C GLN A 92 0.33 35.15 3.51
N GLN A 93 -0.22 36.00 4.38
CA GLN A 93 -0.17 35.79 5.83
C GLN A 93 -1.06 34.63 6.26
N ALA A 94 -2.24 34.51 5.65
CA ALA A 94 -3.13 33.36 5.84
C ALA A 94 -2.47 32.05 5.40
N TYR A 95 -1.82 32.06 4.23
CA TYR A 95 -1.14 30.90 3.67
C TYR A 95 0.01 30.43 4.56
N ALA A 96 0.90 31.35 4.96
CA ALA A 96 2.03 31.01 5.84
C ALA A 96 1.56 30.43 7.19
N LEU A 97 0.49 30.99 7.74
CA LEU A 97 -0.07 30.53 9.02
C LEU A 97 -0.69 29.13 8.90
N LEU A 98 -1.44 28.85 7.84
CA LEU A 98 -2.00 27.52 7.58
C LEU A 98 -0.92 26.49 7.26
N GLN A 99 0.12 26.87 6.51
CA GLN A 99 1.23 25.97 6.22
C GLN A 99 1.97 25.58 7.51
N GLN A 100 2.22 26.55 8.40
CA GLN A 100 2.82 26.27 9.71
C GLN A 100 1.92 25.35 10.56
N GLN A 101 0.60 25.56 10.52
CA GLN A 101 -0.36 24.73 11.23
C GLN A 101 -0.35 23.29 10.70
N LEU A 102 -0.44 23.11 9.38
CA LEU A 102 -0.42 21.80 8.72
C LEU A 102 0.91 21.07 8.86
N GLN A 103 2.03 21.79 8.96
CA GLN A 103 3.33 21.18 9.27
C GLN A 103 3.37 20.60 10.69
N LYS A 104 2.74 21.29 11.66
CA LYS A 104 2.69 20.84 13.05
C LYS A 104 1.60 19.78 13.29
N GLN A 105 0.48 19.90 12.60
CA GLN A 105 -0.69 19.03 12.72
C GLN A 105 -1.22 18.69 11.32
N PRO A 106 -0.65 17.67 10.66
CA PRO A 106 -1.10 17.23 9.34
C PRO A 106 -2.53 16.68 9.32
N ASP A 107 -3.07 16.31 10.48
CA ASP A 107 -4.38 15.68 10.64
C ASP A 107 -5.51 16.70 10.96
N ASP A 108 -5.25 18.00 10.77
CA ASP A 108 -6.23 19.07 11.02
C ASP A 108 -7.14 19.29 9.79
N ALA A 109 -8.33 18.68 9.82
CA ALA A 109 -9.30 18.75 8.72
C ALA A 109 -9.77 20.18 8.43
N ASP A 110 -9.96 21.00 9.46
CA ASP A 110 -10.50 22.36 9.31
C ASP A 110 -9.40 23.29 8.73
N ALA A 111 -8.12 23.05 9.05
CA ALA A 111 -6.99 23.72 8.41
C ALA A 111 -6.81 23.34 6.93
N TRP A 112 -7.00 22.05 6.57
CA TRP A 112 -6.99 21.62 5.16
C TRP A 112 -8.12 22.26 4.34
N PHE A 113 -9.30 22.39 4.93
CA PHE A 113 -10.42 23.09 4.29
C PHE A 113 -10.14 24.60 4.13
N ALA A 114 -9.57 25.26 5.13
CA ALA A 114 -9.14 26.66 5.01
C ALA A 114 -8.06 26.83 3.94
N PHE A 115 -7.11 25.89 3.86
CA PHE A 115 -6.02 25.92 2.90
C PHE A 115 -6.54 25.80 1.46
N SER A 116 -7.54 24.94 1.22
CA SER A 116 -8.15 24.80 -0.10
C SER A 116 -8.84 26.07 -0.62
N GLN A 117 -9.11 27.07 0.23
CA GLN A 117 -9.69 28.35 -0.19
C GLN A 117 -8.61 29.37 -0.60
N LEU A 118 -7.36 29.13 -0.20
CA LEU A 118 -6.24 30.02 -0.46
C LEU A 118 -5.48 29.65 -1.72
N VAL A 119 -5.40 28.36 -2.06
CA VAL A 119 -4.67 27.90 -3.24
C VAL A 119 -5.42 28.27 -4.52
N GLU A 120 -4.68 28.77 -5.51
CA GLU A 120 -5.25 29.23 -6.78
C GLU A 120 -5.48 28.06 -7.75
N ASP A 121 -4.55 27.09 -7.77
CA ASP A 121 -4.62 25.92 -8.63
C ASP A 121 -5.75 24.98 -8.21
N VAL A 122 -6.55 24.53 -9.17
CA VAL A 122 -7.73 23.72 -8.89
C VAL A 122 -7.36 22.32 -8.41
N ASP A 123 -6.31 21.72 -8.94
CA ASP A 123 -5.89 20.37 -8.55
C ASP A 123 -5.43 20.38 -7.08
N ASP A 124 -4.72 21.44 -6.67
CA ASP A 124 -4.33 21.66 -5.28
C ASP A 124 -5.53 21.94 -4.36
N GLN A 125 -6.55 22.68 -4.85
CA GLN A 125 -7.81 22.86 -4.11
C GLN A 125 -8.52 21.53 -3.89
N ILE A 126 -8.62 20.70 -4.93
CA ILE A 126 -9.23 19.37 -4.87
C ILE A 126 -8.45 18.48 -3.90
N ALA A 127 -7.13 18.45 -3.98
CA ALA A 127 -6.28 17.68 -3.08
C ALA A 127 -6.48 18.08 -1.60
N ALA A 128 -6.46 19.37 -1.29
CA ALA A 128 -6.67 19.88 0.06
C ALA A 128 -8.09 19.55 0.60
N LEU A 129 -9.12 19.67 -0.24
CA LEU A 129 -10.49 19.27 0.11
C LEU A 129 -10.63 17.77 0.36
N HIS A 130 -9.92 16.94 -0.43
CA HIS A 130 -9.86 15.51 -0.21
C HIS A 130 -9.24 15.15 1.15
N TYR A 131 -8.14 15.80 1.54
CA TYR A 131 -7.54 15.60 2.87
C TYR A 131 -8.51 15.99 3.99
N ALA A 132 -9.20 17.13 3.86
CA ALA A 132 -10.19 17.57 4.85
C ALA A 132 -11.34 16.56 5.04
N VAL A 133 -11.91 16.05 3.94
CA VAL A 133 -13.00 15.06 3.99
C VAL A 133 -12.52 13.70 4.50
N MET A 134 -11.29 13.29 4.16
CA MET A 134 -10.70 12.04 4.64
C MET A 134 -10.52 12.06 6.17
N LEU A 135 -10.00 13.15 6.71
CA LEU A 135 -9.77 13.32 8.14
C LEU A 135 -11.08 13.49 8.92
N LYS A 136 -12.07 14.17 8.33
CA LYS A 136 -13.38 14.42 8.93
C LYS A 136 -14.50 14.17 7.92
N PRO A 137 -15.00 12.93 7.81
CA PRO A 137 -16.07 12.57 6.86
C PRO A 137 -17.40 13.28 7.09
N THR A 138 -17.58 13.98 8.21
CA THR A 138 -18.76 14.81 8.51
C THR A 138 -18.57 16.28 8.12
N HIS A 139 -17.46 16.66 7.48
CA HIS A 139 -17.16 18.03 7.10
C HIS A 139 -17.97 18.46 5.86
N ASN A 140 -19.25 18.77 6.06
CA ASN A 140 -20.22 19.09 5.00
C ASN A 140 -19.75 20.18 4.01
N GLN A 141 -19.08 21.22 4.51
CA GLN A 141 -18.58 22.31 3.65
C GLN A 141 -17.48 21.84 2.68
N ALA A 142 -16.55 21.00 3.14
CA ALA A 142 -15.49 20.46 2.31
C ALA A 142 -16.06 19.49 1.26
N GLN A 143 -17.01 18.64 1.65
CA GLN A 143 -17.71 17.74 0.72
C GLN A 143 -18.47 18.51 -0.36
N HIS A 144 -19.23 19.53 0.03
CA HIS A 144 -19.99 20.35 -0.92
C HIS A 144 -19.08 21.09 -1.90
N ARG A 145 -17.99 21.70 -1.40
CA ARG A 145 -17.03 22.41 -2.26
C ARG A 145 -16.28 21.46 -3.20
N LEU A 146 -15.88 20.28 -2.72
CA LEU A 146 -15.25 19.25 -3.52
C LEU A 146 -16.17 18.78 -4.65
N THR A 147 -17.43 18.51 -4.31
CA THR A 147 -18.48 18.16 -5.28
C THR A 147 -18.63 19.24 -6.35
N GLN A 148 -18.70 20.51 -5.97
CA GLN A 148 -18.82 21.63 -6.91
C GLN A 148 -17.64 21.72 -7.86
N LEU A 149 -16.40 21.62 -7.36
CA LEU A 149 -15.20 21.72 -8.18
C LEU A 149 -15.07 20.55 -9.16
N LEU A 150 -15.39 19.34 -8.71
CA LEU A 150 -15.39 18.14 -9.54
C LEU A 150 -16.49 18.16 -10.62
N LEU A 151 -17.66 18.73 -10.31
CA LEU A 151 -18.73 18.94 -11.31
C LEU A 151 -18.37 20.03 -12.33
N ALA A 152 -17.60 21.05 -11.93
CA ALA A 152 -17.20 22.15 -12.80
C ALA A 152 -16.05 21.79 -13.76
N HIS A 153 -15.26 20.76 -13.45
CA HIS A 153 -14.08 20.34 -14.23
C HIS A 153 -14.36 19.14 -15.17
N ASP A 154 -15.63 18.85 -15.48
CA ASP A 154 -16.13 17.80 -16.39
C ASP A 154 -15.62 16.36 -16.14
N ASP A 155 -14.81 16.09 -15.10
CA ASP A 155 -14.43 14.73 -14.70
C ASP A 155 -15.52 14.05 -13.85
N LEU A 156 -16.67 13.82 -14.47
CA LEU A 156 -17.80 13.13 -13.86
C LEU A 156 -17.49 11.68 -13.46
N ILE A 157 -16.45 11.09 -14.07
CA ILE A 157 -15.97 9.74 -13.74
C ILE A 157 -15.13 9.79 -12.45
N GLY A 158 -14.23 10.76 -12.32
CA GLY A 158 -13.50 11.07 -11.09
C GLY A 158 -14.45 11.37 -9.92
N LEU A 159 -15.49 12.16 -10.17
CA LEU A 159 -16.53 12.45 -9.18
C LEU A 159 -17.26 11.18 -8.71
N GLY A 160 -17.71 10.35 -9.65
CA GLY A 160 -18.36 9.09 -9.31
C GLY A 160 -17.45 8.15 -8.52
N ARG A 161 -16.16 8.10 -8.86
CA ARG A 161 -15.15 7.29 -8.14
C ARG A 161 -14.90 7.83 -6.73
N ALA A 162 -14.86 9.15 -6.56
CA ALA A 162 -14.70 9.77 -5.26
C ALA A 162 -15.87 9.41 -4.32
N TYR A 163 -17.11 9.51 -4.79
CA TYR A 163 -18.28 9.09 -4.01
C TYR A 163 -18.32 7.59 -3.73
N GLU A 164 -17.93 6.76 -4.71
CA GLU A 164 -17.82 5.31 -4.52
C GLU A 164 -16.79 4.95 -3.45
N ALA A 165 -15.63 5.65 -3.43
CA ALA A 165 -14.59 5.48 -2.41
C ALA A 165 -15.05 5.90 -0.99
N LEU A 166 -15.96 6.87 -0.91
CA LEU A 166 -16.59 7.32 0.33
C LEU A 166 -17.78 6.44 0.76
N GLY A 167 -18.16 5.44 -0.05
CA GLY A 167 -19.34 4.60 0.20
C GLY A 167 -20.68 5.29 -0.04
N ASP A 168 -20.67 6.53 -0.57
CA ASP A 168 -21.85 7.35 -0.84
C ASP A 168 -22.41 7.05 -2.24
N LEU A 169 -23.09 5.92 -2.34
CA LEU A 169 -23.64 5.41 -3.60
C LEU A 169 -24.79 6.28 -4.13
N ASP A 170 -25.44 7.05 -3.26
CA ASP A 170 -26.56 7.91 -3.62
C ASP A 170 -26.10 9.08 -4.50
N ASN A 171 -24.86 9.55 -4.30
CA ASN A 171 -24.21 10.56 -5.12
C ASN A 171 -23.31 9.97 -6.22
N ALA A 172 -22.73 8.78 -6.04
CA ALA A 172 -21.93 8.11 -7.07
C ALA A 172 -22.74 7.73 -8.32
N ILE A 173 -23.94 7.18 -8.13
CA ILE A 173 -24.83 6.73 -9.22
C ILE A 173 -25.23 7.88 -10.17
N PRO A 174 -25.73 9.04 -9.70
CA PRO A 174 -26.09 10.15 -10.60
C PRO A 174 -24.88 10.75 -11.30
N ALA A 175 -23.70 10.82 -10.66
CA ALA A 175 -22.46 11.28 -11.30
C ALA A 175 -22.08 10.38 -12.50
N TYR A 176 -22.06 9.05 -12.31
CA TYR A 176 -21.81 8.12 -13.41
C TYR A 176 -22.91 8.15 -14.50
N GLN A 177 -24.18 8.37 -14.13
CA GLN A 177 -25.25 8.53 -15.13
C GLN A 177 -25.07 9.78 -15.98
N LEU A 178 -24.63 10.88 -15.37
CA LEU A 178 -24.34 12.13 -16.08
C LEU A 178 -23.14 11.95 -17.01
N ALA A 179 -22.07 11.29 -16.54
CA ALA A 179 -20.89 10.95 -17.34
C ALA A 179 -21.26 10.15 -18.61
N VAL A 180 -22.14 9.15 -18.45
CA VAL A 180 -22.62 8.32 -19.56
C VAL A 180 -23.48 9.13 -20.55
N LYS A 181 -24.25 10.10 -20.07
CA LYS A 181 -25.15 10.95 -20.88
C LYS A 181 -24.43 12.05 -21.65
N GLN A 182 -23.39 12.65 -21.07
CA GLN A 182 -22.64 13.75 -21.71
C GLN A 182 -21.65 13.27 -22.76
N SER A 183 -21.21 12.02 -22.68
CA SER A 183 -20.33 11.41 -23.70
C SER A 183 -21.10 11.21 -25.01
N THR A 184 -20.94 12.16 -25.94
CA THR A 184 -21.55 12.15 -27.28
C THR A 184 -20.83 11.24 -28.27
N THR A 185 -19.63 10.76 -27.92
CA THR A 185 -18.89 9.73 -28.68
C THR A 185 -18.62 8.51 -27.79
N PRO A 186 -18.68 7.28 -28.33
CA PRO A 186 -18.38 6.06 -27.57
C PRO A 186 -16.87 5.95 -27.36
N THR A 187 -16.36 6.65 -26.35
CA THR A 187 -14.97 6.60 -25.91
C THR A 187 -14.77 5.54 -24.81
N ILE A 188 -13.51 5.27 -24.48
CA ILE A 188 -13.10 4.42 -23.35
C ILE A 188 -13.78 4.91 -22.05
N ASP A 189 -13.94 6.21 -21.90
CA ASP A 189 -14.53 6.86 -20.72
C ASP A 189 -16.02 6.51 -20.54
N GLN A 190 -16.79 6.45 -21.63
CA GLN A 190 -18.19 6.01 -21.58
C GLN A 190 -18.33 4.54 -21.15
N THR A 191 -17.37 3.70 -21.55
CA THR A 191 -17.33 2.28 -21.17
C THR A 191 -17.02 2.10 -19.69
N ILE A 192 -16.05 2.87 -19.18
CA ILE A 192 -15.69 2.88 -17.76
C ILE A 192 -16.86 3.37 -16.90
N ALA A 193 -17.50 4.48 -17.30
CA ALA A 193 -18.64 5.05 -16.59
C ALA A 193 -19.85 4.10 -16.53
N LYS A 194 -20.16 3.39 -17.64
CA LYS A 194 -21.23 2.37 -17.66
C LYS A 194 -20.94 1.21 -16.71
N LYS A 195 -19.73 0.67 -16.75
CA LYS A 195 -19.30 -0.46 -15.89
C LYS A 195 -19.38 -0.09 -14.41
N ARG A 196 -18.92 1.11 -14.05
CA ARG A 196 -18.96 1.63 -12.68
C ARG A 196 -20.38 1.95 -12.20
N LEU A 197 -21.22 2.51 -13.07
CA LEU A 197 -22.63 2.75 -12.78
C LEU A 197 -23.38 1.45 -12.41
N GLU A 198 -23.15 0.37 -13.15
CA GLU A 198 -23.75 -0.94 -12.87
C GLU A 198 -23.26 -1.52 -11.54
N ALA A 199 -21.97 -1.40 -11.25
CA ALA A 199 -21.38 -1.83 -9.98
C ALA A 199 -22.00 -1.07 -8.78
N ALA A 200 -22.08 0.27 -8.86
CA ALA A 200 -22.65 1.11 -7.82
C ALA A 200 -24.14 0.78 -7.56
N LYS A 201 -24.94 0.58 -8.61
CA LYS A 201 -26.34 0.16 -8.50
C LYS A 201 -26.49 -1.22 -7.85
N ARG A 202 -25.63 -2.17 -8.23
CA ARG A 202 -25.63 -3.53 -7.66
C ARG A 202 -25.28 -3.49 -6.17
N TYR A 203 -24.26 -2.73 -5.80
CA TYR A 203 -23.82 -2.60 -4.42
C TYR A 203 -24.88 -1.90 -3.55
N ARG A 204 -25.52 -0.83 -4.04
CA ARG A 204 -26.66 -0.18 -3.36
C ARG A 204 -27.84 -1.12 -3.15
N LYS A 205 -28.17 -1.92 -4.17
CA LYS A 205 -29.24 -2.93 -4.08
C LYS A 205 -28.93 -3.99 -3.02
N LEU A 206 -27.69 -4.48 -2.98
CA LEU A 206 -27.24 -5.46 -1.98
C LEU A 206 -27.29 -4.86 -0.57
N TYR A 207 -26.85 -3.60 -0.40
CA TYR A 207 -26.91 -2.87 0.86
C TYR A 207 -28.35 -2.76 1.40
N HIS A 208 -29.30 -2.28 0.59
CA HIS A 208 -30.71 -2.18 1.01
C HIS A 208 -31.38 -3.55 1.21
N GLN A 209 -31.00 -4.56 0.42
CA GLN A 209 -31.52 -5.92 0.56
C GLN A 209 -31.03 -6.57 1.87
N GLN A 210 -29.82 -6.25 2.33
CA GLN A 210 -29.27 -6.77 3.58
C GLN A 210 -29.76 -6.00 4.82
N GLN A 211 -29.89 -4.67 4.74
CA GLN A 211 -30.52 -3.89 5.82
C GLN A 211 -31.97 -4.31 6.08
N ARG A 212 -32.75 -4.60 5.03
CA ARG A 212 -34.12 -5.13 5.15
C ARG A 212 -34.19 -6.50 5.83
N LYS A 213 -33.09 -7.25 5.89
CA LYS A 213 -32.98 -8.56 6.55
C LYS A 213 -32.46 -8.47 7.98
N GLY A 214 -32.22 -7.27 8.52
CA GLY A 214 -31.75 -7.08 9.90
C GLY A 214 -30.34 -7.60 10.17
N LEU A 215 -29.56 -7.91 9.12
CA LEU A 215 -28.16 -8.29 9.27
C LEU A 215 -27.30 -7.03 9.27
N THR A 216 -26.67 -6.75 10.42
CA THR A 216 -25.47 -5.93 10.48
C THR A 216 -24.38 -6.64 9.68
N PHE A 217 -23.68 -5.91 8.79
CA PHE A 217 -22.48 -6.46 8.16
C PHE A 217 -21.48 -6.81 9.27
N PRO A 218 -20.81 -7.96 9.20
CA PRO A 218 -19.57 -8.09 9.96
C PRO A 218 -18.64 -6.98 9.45
N GLU A 219 -18.15 -6.14 10.36
CA GLU A 219 -17.03 -5.26 10.06
C GLU A 219 -15.98 -6.09 9.31
N LEU A 220 -15.57 -5.65 8.11
CA LEU A 220 -14.54 -6.36 7.34
C LEU A 220 -13.34 -6.51 8.25
N THR A 221 -13.02 -7.73 8.69
CA THR A 221 -11.86 -7.90 9.56
C THR A 221 -10.60 -7.53 8.79
N THR A 222 -9.55 -7.08 9.47
CA THR A 222 -8.24 -6.78 8.88
C THR A 222 -7.77 -7.88 7.92
N ASN A 223 -8.04 -9.15 8.29
CA ASN A 223 -7.71 -10.33 7.51
C ASN A 223 -8.54 -10.49 6.22
N GLN A 224 -9.80 -10.08 6.22
CA GLN A 224 -10.63 -10.07 5.00
C GLN A 224 -10.19 -8.97 4.03
N SER A 225 -9.84 -7.77 4.54
CA SER A 225 -9.30 -6.68 3.73
C SER A 225 -7.92 -7.03 3.15
N LEU A 226 -7.05 -7.69 3.92
CA LEU A 226 -5.79 -8.25 3.42
C LEU A 226 -5.99 -9.30 2.33
N ALA A 227 -6.97 -10.21 2.50
CA ALA A 227 -7.29 -11.22 1.51
C ALA A 227 -7.84 -10.61 0.21
N ALA A 228 -8.66 -9.57 0.32
CA ALA A 228 -9.17 -8.83 -0.83
C ALA A 228 -8.04 -8.12 -1.59
N GLY A 229 -7.11 -7.46 -0.89
CA GLY A 229 -5.95 -6.82 -1.51
C GLY A 229 -5.09 -7.79 -2.32
N ARG A 230 -4.84 -8.98 -1.75
CA ARG A 230 -4.13 -10.07 -2.45
C ARG A 230 -4.85 -10.54 -3.71
N ALA A 231 -6.17 -10.72 -3.63
CA ALA A 231 -6.97 -11.15 -4.77
C ALA A 231 -6.99 -10.11 -5.93
N TYR A 232 -6.86 -8.82 -5.62
CA TYR A 232 -6.73 -7.77 -6.62
C TYR A 232 -5.31 -7.68 -7.22
N GLU A 233 -4.27 -7.92 -6.42
CA GLU A 233 -2.89 -8.06 -6.94
C GLU A 233 -2.79 -9.21 -7.95
N GLU A 234 -3.42 -10.35 -7.67
CA GLU A 234 -3.44 -11.51 -8.58
C GLU A 234 -4.09 -11.20 -9.93
N LYS A 235 -5.07 -10.30 -9.95
CA LYS A 235 -5.77 -9.86 -11.16
C LYS A 235 -5.05 -8.72 -11.90
N GLY A 236 -3.98 -8.17 -11.33
CA GLY A 236 -3.32 -6.96 -11.84
C GLY A 236 -4.16 -5.70 -11.66
N GLU A 237 -5.20 -5.74 -10.82
CA GLU A 237 -6.07 -4.60 -10.52
C GLU A 237 -5.42 -3.77 -9.39
N TRP A 238 -4.26 -3.17 -9.68
CA TRP A 238 -3.40 -2.48 -8.71
C TRP A 238 -4.12 -1.38 -7.93
N GLU A 239 -5.02 -0.64 -8.58
CA GLU A 239 -5.83 0.41 -7.94
C GLU A 239 -6.78 -0.17 -6.87
N ALA A 240 -7.44 -1.30 -7.17
CA ALA A 240 -8.32 -1.98 -6.22
C ALA A 240 -7.54 -2.66 -5.09
N ALA A 241 -6.34 -3.17 -5.38
CA ALA A 241 -5.43 -3.74 -4.38
C ALA A 241 -4.95 -2.68 -3.38
N VAL A 242 -4.57 -1.48 -3.85
CA VAL A 242 -4.17 -0.36 -3.00
C VAL A 242 -5.31 0.05 -2.05
N ILE A 243 -6.55 0.10 -2.55
CA ILE A 243 -7.72 0.44 -1.73
C ILE A 243 -7.91 -0.61 -0.61
N ALA A 244 -7.88 -1.90 -0.96
CA ALA A 244 -8.07 -2.98 0.01
C ALA A 244 -6.91 -3.09 1.04
N TYR A 245 -5.68 -2.72 0.68
CA TYR A 245 -4.58 -2.65 1.65
C TYR A 245 -4.65 -1.40 2.53
N LYS A 246 -5.12 -0.25 2.01
CA LYS A 246 -5.38 0.95 2.83
C LYS A 246 -6.47 0.67 3.87
N THR A 247 -7.55 -0.01 3.49
CA THR A 247 -8.60 -0.40 4.44
C THR A 247 -8.05 -1.38 5.49
N ALA A 248 -7.21 -2.34 5.09
CA ALA A 248 -6.54 -3.22 6.06
C ALA A 248 -5.64 -2.46 7.05
N VAL A 249 -4.86 -1.48 6.59
CA VAL A 249 -3.99 -0.65 7.47
C VAL A 249 -4.82 0.17 8.45
N ALA A 250 -5.93 0.76 7.99
CA ALA A 250 -6.81 1.58 8.82
C ALA A 250 -7.55 0.78 9.90
N MET A 251 -7.80 -0.51 9.65
CA MET A 251 -8.55 -1.40 10.56
C MET A 251 -7.65 -2.26 11.45
N ALA A 252 -6.35 -2.35 11.16
CA ALA A 252 -5.42 -3.19 11.90
C ALA A 252 -5.20 -2.65 13.33
N THR A 253 -5.73 -3.38 14.31
CA THR A 253 -5.46 -3.14 15.74
C THR A 253 -4.17 -3.82 16.23
N ALA A 254 -3.69 -4.84 15.50
CA ALA A 254 -2.48 -5.60 15.80
C ALA A 254 -1.27 -5.14 14.96
N THR A 255 -0.12 -4.97 15.62
CA THR A 255 1.13 -4.48 15.00
C THR A 255 1.68 -5.39 13.89
N ALA A 256 1.40 -6.70 13.93
CA ALA A 256 1.86 -7.64 12.91
C ALA A 256 1.07 -7.50 11.60
N GLU A 257 -0.26 -7.49 11.66
CA GLU A 257 -1.15 -7.34 10.49
C GLU A 257 -1.00 -5.96 9.87
N GLN A 258 -0.85 -4.92 10.70
CA GLN A 258 -0.57 -3.55 10.25
C GLN A 258 0.75 -3.47 9.48
N LYS A 259 1.82 -4.10 9.97
CA LYS A 259 3.13 -4.16 9.28
C LYS A 259 3.03 -4.90 7.94
N ILE A 260 2.25 -5.99 7.88
CA ILE A 260 2.02 -6.75 6.65
C ILE A 260 1.26 -5.88 5.64
N ALA A 261 0.17 -5.22 6.07
CA ALA A 261 -0.65 -4.36 5.24
C ALA A 261 0.13 -3.14 4.72
N GLN A 262 0.91 -2.48 5.58
CA GLN A 262 1.77 -1.34 5.20
C GLN A 262 2.86 -1.74 4.21
N LYS A 263 3.53 -2.87 4.45
CA LYS A 263 4.54 -3.40 3.54
C LYS A 263 3.93 -3.69 2.17
N ARG A 264 2.77 -4.34 2.13
CA ARG A 264 2.07 -4.63 0.87
C ARG A 264 1.65 -3.35 0.17
N LEU A 265 0.96 -2.44 0.86
CA LEU A 265 0.57 -1.12 0.34
C LEU A 265 1.73 -0.39 -0.33
N HIS A 266 2.89 -0.32 0.32
CA HIS A 266 4.08 0.34 -0.24
C HIS A 266 4.59 -0.37 -1.51
N THR A 267 4.52 -1.70 -1.55
CA THR A 267 4.95 -2.50 -2.70
C THR A 267 3.98 -2.31 -3.88
N THR A 268 2.68 -2.37 -3.62
CA THR A 268 1.62 -2.19 -4.62
C THR A 268 1.61 -0.76 -5.20
N GLN A 269 1.87 0.27 -4.38
CA GLN A 269 2.01 1.67 -4.83
C GLN A 269 3.20 1.88 -5.75
N LYS A 270 4.35 1.27 -5.43
CA LYS A 270 5.52 1.29 -6.34
C LYS A 270 5.19 0.62 -7.68
N GLN A 271 4.37 -0.43 -7.65
CA GLN A 271 3.97 -1.17 -8.83
C GLN A 271 2.97 -0.40 -9.71
N GLN A 272 2.12 0.43 -9.10
CA GLN A 272 1.22 1.36 -9.79
C GLN A 272 1.97 2.48 -10.54
N GLN A 273 3.15 2.88 -10.05
CA GLN A 273 3.98 3.93 -10.67
C GLN A 273 4.82 3.44 -11.86
N LEU A 274 4.92 2.12 -12.06
CA LEU A 274 5.60 1.58 -13.22
C LEU A 274 4.71 1.76 -14.47
N PRO A 275 5.25 2.18 -15.62
CA PRO A 275 4.49 2.24 -16.87
C PRO A 275 3.90 0.87 -17.17
N ASP A 276 2.65 0.82 -17.62
CA ASP A 276 1.80 -0.38 -17.75
C ASP A 276 2.53 -1.56 -18.42
N VAL A 277 3.29 -2.32 -17.62
CA VAL A 277 3.92 -3.56 -18.06
C VAL A 277 2.84 -4.61 -17.96
N LYS A 278 2.30 -5.04 -19.11
CA LYS A 278 1.42 -6.22 -19.18
C LYS A 278 2.03 -7.36 -18.36
N LEU A 279 1.50 -7.61 -17.17
CA LEU A 279 1.92 -8.73 -16.37
C LEU A 279 1.50 -10.01 -17.09
N THR A 280 2.47 -10.80 -17.52
CA THR A 280 2.21 -12.17 -17.93
C THR A 280 1.68 -12.91 -16.71
N SER A 281 0.52 -13.55 -16.83
CA SER A 281 -0.09 -14.25 -15.70
C SER A 281 0.91 -15.18 -15.01
N PRO A 282 0.86 -15.36 -13.68
CA PRO A 282 1.78 -16.25 -12.97
C PRO A 282 1.78 -17.67 -13.56
N THR A 283 0.64 -18.13 -14.06
CA THR A 283 0.49 -19.39 -14.80
C THR A 283 1.27 -19.41 -16.10
N LEU A 284 1.23 -18.33 -16.88
CA LEU A 284 1.96 -18.22 -18.14
C LEU A 284 3.46 -18.07 -17.89
N THR A 285 3.85 -17.45 -16.78
CA THR A 285 5.24 -17.38 -16.32
C THR A 285 5.75 -18.75 -15.89
N LEU A 286 4.95 -19.52 -15.12
CA LEU A 286 5.23 -20.91 -14.74
C LEU A 286 5.43 -21.80 -15.97
N VAL A 287 4.49 -21.73 -16.91
CA VAL A 287 4.55 -22.48 -18.17
C VAL A 287 5.78 -22.07 -18.98
N ARG A 288 6.06 -20.77 -19.11
CA ARG A 288 7.23 -20.26 -19.85
C ARG A 288 8.55 -20.74 -19.25
N LEU A 289 8.69 -20.68 -17.92
CA LEU A 289 9.92 -21.08 -17.24
C LEU A 289 10.10 -22.60 -17.21
N GLY A 290 9.01 -23.36 -17.06
CA GLY A 290 9.03 -24.82 -17.08
C GLY A 290 9.29 -25.39 -18.47
N LEU A 291 8.75 -24.76 -19.53
CA LEU A 291 8.94 -25.25 -20.90
C LEU A 291 10.38 -25.13 -21.40
N GLY A 292 11.22 -24.24 -20.85
CA GLY A 292 12.59 -24.03 -21.31
C GLY A 292 13.45 -25.31 -21.31
N PRO A 293 13.69 -25.93 -20.15
CA PRO A 293 14.44 -27.20 -20.07
C PRO A 293 13.82 -28.34 -20.89
N PHE A 294 12.48 -28.40 -20.96
CA PHE A 294 11.76 -29.39 -21.75
C PHE A 294 11.99 -29.24 -23.26
N LEU A 295 11.85 -28.02 -23.79
CA LEU A 295 12.09 -27.72 -25.20
C LEU A 295 13.56 -27.94 -25.58
N LEU A 296 14.49 -27.56 -24.70
CA LEU A 296 15.91 -27.85 -24.88
C LEU A 296 16.18 -29.36 -25.00
N PHE A 297 15.58 -30.16 -24.11
CA PHE A 297 15.74 -31.61 -24.14
C PHE A 297 15.15 -32.23 -25.41
N ILE A 298 13.95 -31.82 -25.83
CA ILE A 298 13.35 -32.28 -27.09
C ILE A 298 14.23 -31.93 -28.28
N PHE A 299 14.78 -30.72 -28.31
CA PHE A 299 15.68 -30.29 -29.38
C PHE A 299 16.95 -31.15 -29.44
N LEU A 300 17.55 -31.48 -28.30
CA LEU A 300 18.70 -32.36 -28.23
C LEU A 300 18.37 -33.80 -28.68
N VAL A 301 17.20 -34.32 -28.30
CA VAL A 301 16.72 -35.64 -28.78
C VAL A 301 16.52 -35.63 -30.30
N LEU A 302 15.97 -34.55 -30.87
CA LEU A 302 15.80 -34.40 -32.31
C LEU A 302 17.15 -34.33 -33.03
N LEU A 303 18.11 -33.56 -32.51
CA LEU A 303 19.47 -33.53 -33.05
C LEU A 303 20.13 -34.92 -33.02
N HIS A 304 19.97 -35.63 -31.90
CA HIS A 304 20.47 -37.01 -31.77
C HIS A 304 19.82 -37.96 -32.77
N ALA A 305 18.52 -37.77 -33.07
CA ALA A 305 17.79 -38.52 -34.08
C ALA A 305 18.04 -38.04 -35.53
N GLY A 306 18.98 -37.11 -35.76
CA GLY A 306 19.26 -36.57 -37.10
C GLY A 306 18.12 -35.75 -37.69
N LEU A 307 17.35 -35.06 -36.84
CA LEU A 307 16.14 -34.31 -37.16
C LEU A 307 15.00 -35.16 -37.73
N ASN A 308 15.07 -36.49 -37.60
CA ASN A 308 14.01 -37.39 -38.02
C ASN A 308 13.23 -37.92 -36.80
N PRO A 309 12.00 -37.45 -36.56
CA PRO A 309 11.22 -37.80 -35.37
C PRO A 309 10.88 -39.29 -35.27
N LEU A 310 10.89 -40.03 -36.39
CA LEU A 310 10.62 -41.48 -36.40
C LEU A 310 11.77 -42.32 -35.83
N HIS A 311 12.97 -41.75 -35.68
CA HIS A 311 14.15 -42.44 -35.16
C HIS A 311 14.33 -42.24 -33.65
N ILE A 312 13.39 -41.57 -32.98
CA ILE A 312 13.45 -41.34 -31.53
C ILE A 312 13.07 -42.64 -30.81
N SER A 313 13.93 -43.10 -29.91
CA SER A 313 13.61 -44.29 -29.10
C SER A 313 12.43 -44.01 -28.17
N PRO A 314 11.50 -44.97 -27.97
CA PRO A 314 10.37 -44.78 -27.05
C PRO A 314 10.79 -44.39 -25.63
N GLY A 315 11.97 -44.86 -25.18
CA GLY A 315 12.55 -44.48 -23.89
C GLY A 315 12.93 -43.00 -23.81
N LEU A 316 13.55 -42.45 -24.87
CA LEU A 316 13.88 -41.02 -24.94
C LEU A 316 12.61 -40.16 -25.05
N ALA A 317 11.61 -40.62 -25.79
CA ALA A 317 10.30 -39.95 -25.87
C ALA A 317 9.57 -39.93 -24.52
N LEU A 318 9.60 -41.02 -23.74
CA LEU A 318 9.00 -41.03 -22.40
C LEU A 318 9.77 -40.13 -21.43
N SER A 319 11.10 -40.06 -21.57
CA SER A 319 11.95 -39.25 -20.71
C SER A 319 11.70 -37.73 -20.85
N SER A 320 11.14 -37.25 -21.97
CA SER A 320 10.77 -35.84 -22.10
C SER A 320 9.65 -35.44 -21.14
N LEU A 321 8.73 -36.36 -20.81
CA LEU A 321 7.70 -36.13 -19.78
C LEU A 321 8.31 -36.00 -18.39
N SER A 322 9.38 -36.75 -18.10
CA SER A 322 10.15 -36.59 -16.86
C SER A 322 10.79 -35.21 -16.77
N VAL A 323 11.41 -34.72 -17.86
CA VAL A 323 12.02 -33.38 -17.89
C VAL A 323 10.95 -32.29 -17.70
N LEU A 324 9.78 -32.45 -18.31
CA LEU A 324 8.65 -31.54 -18.12
C LEU A 324 8.18 -31.53 -16.65
N ALA A 325 7.99 -32.70 -16.05
CA ALA A 325 7.60 -32.81 -14.64
C ALA A 325 8.66 -32.21 -13.71
N GLY A 326 9.94 -32.52 -13.92
CA GLY A 326 11.05 -31.99 -13.12
C GLY A 326 11.21 -30.48 -13.22
N SER A 327 11.06 -29.92 -14.42
CA SER A 327 11.10 -28.48 -14.65
C SER A 327 9.93 -27.75 -13.97
N LEU A 328 8.72 -28.30 -14.03
CA LEU A 328 7.57 -27.76 -13.30
C LEU A 328 7.79 -27.79 -11.78
N LEU A 329 8.37 -28.87 -11.23
CA LEU A 329 8.68 -28.97 -9.80
C LEU A 329 9.75 -27.96 -9.35
N LEU A 330 10.79 -27.73 -10.15
CA LEU A 330 11.80 -26.71 -9.87
C LEU A 330 11.21 -25.30 -9.87
N VAL A 331 10.38 -24.99 -10.87
CA VAL A 331 9.73 -23.68 -10.95
C VAL A 331 8.75 -23.51 -9.79
N LEU A 332 8.05 -24.58 -9.38
CA LEU A 332 7.23 -24.59 -8.16
C LEU A 332 8.08 -24.31 -6.90
N ALA A 333 9.26 -24.91 -6.78
CA ALA A 333 10.15 -24.70 -5.64
C ALA A 333 10.70 -23.25 -5.53
N MET A 334 10.80 -22.56 -6.68
CA MET A 334 11.34 -21.19 -6.77
C MET A 334 10.28 -20.07 -6.68
N ILE A 335 9.03 -20.28 -7.13
CA ILE A 335 8.06 -19.18 -7.38
C ILE A 335 6.90 -19.05 -6.36
N ILE A 336 6.65 -19.98 -5.43
CA ILE A 336 5.43 -19.92 -4.56
C ILE A 336 5.44 -18.68 -3.63
N PRO A 337 4.36 -17.86 -3.58
CA PRO A 337 2.94 -18.29 -3.43
C PRO A 337 1.95 -17.70 -4.45
N HIS A 338 0.70 -18.18 -4.45
CA HIS A 338 -0.55 -17.61 -5.04
C HIS A 338 -1.34 -18.52 -6.03
N HIS A 339 -1.01 -19.81 -6.20
CA HIS A 339 -1.84 -20.72 -7.02
C HIS A 339 -2.70 -21.67 -6.17
N ASN A 340 -4.02 -21.72 -6.44
CA ASN A 340 -5.00 -22.55 -5.72
C ASN A 340 -4.65 -24.05 -5.65
N LEU A 341 -4.06 -24.63 -6.70
CA LEU A 341 -3.63 -26.04 -6.67
C LEU A 341 -2.47 -26.28 -5.69
N ALA A 342 -1.55 -25.33 -5.56
CA ALA A 342 -0.43 -25.45 -4.63
C ALA A 342 -0.90 -25.29 -3.17
N GLN A 343 -1.83 -24.38 -2.90
CA GLN A 343 -2.47 -24.26 -1.58
C GLN A 343 -3.25 -25.53 -1.20
N LYS A 344 -3.92 -26.16 -2.17
CA LYS A 344 -4.67 -27.40 -1.94
C LYS A 344 -3.78 -28.63 -1.71
N LEU A 345 -2.57 -28.65 -2.28
CA LEU A 345 -1.58 -29.73 -2.13
C LEU A 345 -0.62 -29.55 -0.94
N LEU A 346 -0.28 -28.31 -0.58
CA LEU A 346 0.76 -27.99 0.41
C LEU A 346 0.23 -27.36 1.71
N GLY A 347 -1.08 -27.10 1.81
CA GLY A 347 -1.72 -26.45 2.95
C GLY A 347 -1.67 -24.92 2.88
N GLU A 348 -2.46 -24.25 3.73
CA GLU A 348 -2.63 -22.78 3.79
C GLU A 348 -1.36 -22.00 4.22
N SER A 349 -0.27 -22.69 4.53
CA SER A 349 0.97 -22.07 4.97
C SER A 349 1.56 -21.19 3.86
N GLU A 350 1.74 -19.90 4.17
CA GLU A 350 2.22 -18.87 3.23
C GLU A 350 3.60 -19.18 2.59
N ARG A 351 4.34 -20.16 3.15
CA ARG A 351 5.56 -20.72 2.57
C ARG A 351 5.62 -22.23 2.83
N PRO A 352 5.97 -23.08 1.84
CA PRO A 352 6.32 -24.47 2.12
C PRO A 352 7.57 -24.49 3.01
N ASP A 353 7.57 -25.39 4.01
CA ASP A 353 8.69 -25.58 4.92
C ASP A 353 10.00 -25.75 4.16
N PHE A 354 11.10 -25.33 4.78
CA PHE A 354 12.45 -25.41 4.21
C PHE A 354 12.76 -26.81 3.64
N LEU A 355 12.31 -27.85 4.34
CA LEU A 355 12.44 -29.25 3.91
C LEU A 355 11.67 -29.56 2.63
N THR A 356 10.43 -29.09 2.50
CA THR A 356 9.59 -29.30 1.32
C THR A 356 10.21 -28.64 0.09
N ARG A 357 10.82 -27.46 0.25
CA ARG A 357 11.54 -26.79 -0.85
C ARG A 357 12.79 -27.54 -1.28
N ILE A 358 13.56 -28.05 -0.31
CA ILE A 358 14.72 -28.89 -0.61
C ILE A 358 14.28 -30.17 -1.34
N LEU A 359 13.23 -30.84 -0.86
CA LEU A 359 12.71 -32.05 -1.49
C LEU A 359 12.25 -31.80 -2.92
N LEU A 360 11.46 -30.75 -3.17
CA LEU A 360 11.01 -30.38 -4.51
C LEU A 360 12.19 -30.03 -5.44
N ASN A 361 13.20 -29.31 -4.93
CA ASN A 361 14.40 -28.99 -5.70
C ASN A 361 15.22 -30.23 -6.04
N VAL A 362 15.45 -31.12 -5.08
CA VAL A 362 16.22 -32.35 -5.29
C VAL A 362 15.49 -33.27 -6.28
N LEU A 363 14.18 -33.47 -6.09
CA LEU A 363 13.36 -34.29 -6.97
C LEU A 363 13.28 -33.71 -8.38
N GLY A 364 13.07 -32.39 -8.50
CA GLY A 364 13.03 -31.70 -9.78
C GLY A 364 14.35 -31.78 -10.55
N ASN A 365 15.48 -31.58 -9.87
CA ASN A 365 16.81 -31.75 -10.48
C ASN A 365 17.08 -33.20 -10.90
N LEU A 366 16.69 -34.20 -10.10
CA LEU A 366 16.84 -35.61 -10.46
C LEU A 366 16.06 -35.98 -11.72
N LEU A 367 14.79 -35.56 -11.80
CA LEU A 367 13.90 -35.81 -12.94
C LEU A 367 14.36 -35.14 -14.24
N ILE A 368 15.20 -34.10 -14.15
CA ILE A 368 15.84 -33.47 -15.31
C ILE A 368 17.18 -34.14 -15.61
N ALA A 369 18.06 -34.32 -14.62
CA ALA A 369 19.43 -34.79 -14.85
C ALA A 369 19.47 -36.21 -15.42
N LEU A 370 18.60 -37.11 -14.95
CA LEU A 370 18.62 -38.52 -15.34
C LEU A 370 18.32 -38.72 -16.85
N PRO A 371 17.29 -38.09 -17.44
CA PRO A 371 17.10 -38.06 -18.90
C PRO A 371 18.29 -37.53 -19.71
N PHE A 372 18.97 -36.47 -19.25
CA PHE A 372 20.15 -35.94 -19.93
C PHE A 372 21.33 -36.91 -19.88
N LEU A 373 21.54 -37.59 -18.75
CA LEU A 373 22.57 -38.63 -18.63
C LEU A 373 22.26 -39.83 -19.54
N LEU A 374 20.99 -40.25 -19.64
CA LEU A 374 20.58 -41.31 -20.56
C LEU A 374 20.83 -40.92 -22.02
N LEU A 375 20.57 -39.66 -22.39
CA LEU A 375 20.86 -39.15 -23.73
C LEU A 375 22.36 -39.19 -24.04
N ILE A 376 23.21 -38.75 -23.09
CA ILE A 376 24.68 -38.82 -23.22
C ILE A 376 25.16 -40.26 -23.37
N PHE A 377 24.64 -41.17 -22.55
CA PHE A 377 25.00 -42.59 -22.63
C PHE A 377 24.62 -43.20 -23.99
N ASN A 378 23.42 -42.88 -24.49
CA ASN A 378 22.98 -43.31 -25.81
C ASN A 378 23.85 -42.73 -26.94
N ALA A 379 24.32 -41.48 -26.79
CA ALA A 379 25.25 -40.87 -27.73
C ALA A 379 26.62 -41.56 -27.73
N ILE A 380 27.15 -41.90 -26.56
CA ILE A 380 28.41 -42.64 -26.43
C ILE A 380 28.28 -44.04 -27.05
N ASP A 381 27.18 -44.75 -26.77
CA ASP A 381 26.92 -46.08 -27.33
C ASP A 381 26.83 -46.05 -28.86
N ARG A 382 26.21 -45.01 -29.42
CA ARG A 382 26.15 -44.85 -30.89
C ARG A 382 27.52 -44.58 -31.50
N LEU A 383 28.40 -43.87 -30.80
CA LEU A 383 29.77 -43.60 -31.24
C LEU A 383 30.66 -44.84 -31.12
N SER A 384 30.48 -45.68 -30.10
CA SER A 384 31.28 -46.90 -29.89
C SER A 384 31.00 -47.98 -30.93
N VAL A 385 29.77 -48.02 -31.46
CA VAL A 385 29.38 -48.92 -32.56
C VAL A 385 30.01 -48.49 -33.89
N TYR A 386 30.40 -47.23 -34.06
CA TYR A 386 31.05 -46.71 -35.26
C TYR A 386 32.58 -46.86 -35.17
N THR A 387 33.08 -48.10 -35.25
CA THR A 387 34.50 -48.33 -35.56
C THR A 387 34.68 -48.25 -37.07
N PRO A 388 35.34 -47.22 -37.62
CA PRO A 388 35.65 -47.21 -39.04
C PRO A 388 36.63 -48.35 -39.29
N VAL A 389 36.20 -49.37 -40.03
CA VAL A 389 37.12 -50.29 -40.69
C VAL A 389 37.82 -49.44 -41.74
N ILE A 390 38.97 -48.88 -41.38
CA ILE A 390 39.88 -48.25 -42.34
C ILE A 390 40.41 -49.41 -43.19
N PRO A 391 40.09 -49.52 -44.49
CA PRO A 391 40.80 -50.45 -45.34
C PRO A 391 42.24 -49.96 -45.41
N ILE A 392 43.16 -50.70 -44.78
CA ILE A 392 44.60 -50.50 -44.98
C ILE A 392 44.86 -50.85 -46.46
N PRO A 393 45.58 -49.98 -47.21
CA PRO A 393 45.77 -50.12 -48.65
C PRO A 393 46.46 -51.42 -49.07
#